data_AF-A0A661UE72-F1
#
_entry.id   AF-A0A661UE72-F1
#
_cell.length_a   1.000
_cell.length_b   1.000
_cell.length_c   1.000
_cell.angle_alpha   90.00
_cell.angle_beta   90.00
_cell.angle_gamma   90.00
#
_symmetry.space_group_name_H-M   'P 1'
#
loop_
_entity.id
_entity.type
_entity.pdbx_description
1 polymer ?
#
loop_
_entity_poly.entity_id
_entity_poly.type
_entity_poly.pdbx_seq_one_letter_code
_entity_poly.pdbx_strand_id
1 'polypeptide(L)'
;ITPLTNGLAPGMSVRITNRDIITNATGNFDVECEVDDILSNNTEFEDLLLQTGRFPDGEYLFKLQAFNKENQQPISDKATVTITVTTPSPISLITPGNPLGMEPSEIFDLYPNFVWYSNLTEYTIKIFELNEQTGNVQTDEDIENLAPYFERQVSTTSFTYPTDAPPLEDGNVYAWQVSANIVSPLNSKEEVYKSKVYSFKVSSGEETNPDDLLLINFLRQLNADNSEEVINLINNGFSVKNLRFKDSEISAEDLTNILLRIANGEIRFKSLIIE
;
A
#
# COMPACT_ATOMS: atom_id res chain seq x y z
N ILE A 1 -19.93 -29.36 7.78
CA ILE A 1 -18.85 -30.28 7.34
C ILE A 1 -19.03 -31.59 8.09
N THR A 2 -19.09 -32.72 7.40
CA THR A 2 -19.41 -34.02 7.98
C THR A 2 -18.33 -35.04 7.59
N PRO A 3 -17.70 -35.76 8.53
CA PRO A 3 -16.71 -36.78 8.19
C PRO A 3 -17.29 -37.89 7.28
N LEU A 4 -16.54 -38.29 6.25
CA LEU A 4 -16.91 -39.40 5.36
C LEU A 4 -16.34 -40.74 5.83
N THR A 5 -15.32 -40.75 6.70
CA THR A 5 -14.65 -41.97 7.15
C THR A 5 -14.56 -42.05 8.68
N ASN A 6 -14.55 -43.28 9.19
CA ASN A 6 -14.24 -43.59 10.60
C ASN A 6 -12.74 -43.40 10.94
N GLY A 7 -11.94 -42.83 10.04
CA GLY A 7 -10.50 -42.70 10.17
C GLY A 7 -10.03 -41.45 10.93
N LEU A 8 -10.96 -40.59 11.36
CA LEU A 8 -10.63 -39.41 12.15
C LEU A 8 -10.59 -39.75 13.64
N ALA A 9 -9.43 -39.54 14.26
CA ALA A 9 -9.25 -39.73 15.71
C ALA A 9 -9.40 -38.40 16.47
N PRO A 10 -9.83 -38.42 17.74
CA PRO A 10 -9.82 -37.24 18.60
C PRO A 10 -8.43 -36.59 18.66
N GLY A 11 -8.37 -35.26 18.45
CA GLY A 11 -7.12 -34.49 18.45
C GLY A 11 -6.34 -34.50 17.13
N MET A 12 -6.82 -35.21 16.10
CA MET A 12 -6.22 -35.17 14.77
C MET A 12 -6.47 -33.81 14.09
N SER A 13 -5.40 -33.16 13.62
CA SER A 13 -5.51 -31.96 12.77
C SER A 13 -5.65 -32.38 11.31
N VAL A 14 -6.69 -31.89 10.65
CA VAL A 14 -6.88 -32.10 9.21
C VAL A 14 -6.94 -30.74 8.51
N ARG A 15 -6.14 -30.59 7.46
CA ARG A 15 -6.15 -29.38 6.62
C ARG A 15 -7.29 -29.47 5.61
N ILE A 16 -8.15 -28.45 5.62
CA ILE A 16 -9.20 -28.24 4.62
C ILE A 16 -8.82 -26.98 3.84
N THR A 17 -8.92 -27.02 2.52
CA THR A 17 -8.61 -25.89 1.63
C THR A 17 -9.87 -25.31 1.00
N ASN A 18 -9.80 -24.09 0.46
CA ASN A 18 -10.92 -23.46 -0.25
C ASN A 18 -11.40 -24.32 -1.43
N ARG A 19 -10.49 -25.01 -2.12
CA ARG A 19 -10.85 -25.92 -3.21
C ARG A 19 -11.74 -27.05 -2.70
N ASP A 20 -11.42 -27.63 -1.54
CA ASP A 20 -12.17 -28.74 -0.95
C ASP A 20 -13.62 -28.34 -0.63
N ILE A 21 -13.80 -27.09 -0.21
CA ILE A 21 -15.10 -26.46 0.04
C ILE A 21 -15.85 -26.19 -1.27
N ILE A 22 -15.17 -25.64 -2.28
CA ILE A 22 -15.80 -25.21 -3.55
C ILE A 22 -16.23 -26.41 -4.40
N THR A 23 -15.38 -27.44 -4.47
CA THR A 23 -15.63 -28.59 -5.34
C THR A 23 -16.40 -29.71 -4.65
N ASN A 24 -16.78 -29.55 -3.38
CA ASN A 24 -17.31 -30.61 -2.50
C ASN A 24 -16.50 -31.92 -2.61
N ALA A 25 -15.18 -31.81 -2.75
CA ALA A 25 -14.32 -32.93 -3.12
C ALA A 25 -13.17 -33.13 -2.13
N THR A 26 -13.52 -33.46 -0.89
CA THR A 26 -12.58 -34.16 -0.01
C THR A 26 -13.09 -35.55 0.26
N GLY A 27 -12.33 -36.58 -0.13
CA GLY A 27 -12.65 -37.97 0.20
C GLY A 27 -12.78 -38.26 1.72
N ASN A 28 -12.48 -37.27 2.57
CA ASN A 28 -12.56 -37.36 4.03
C ASN A 28 -13.75 -36.59 4.64
N PHE A 29 -14.34 -35.62 3.95
CA PHE A 29 -15.45 -34.81 4.48
C PHE A 29 -16.46 -34.45 3.39
N ASP A 30 -17.72 -34.51 3.79
CA ASP A 30 -18.83 -33.90 3.09
C ASP A 30 -18.92 -32.44 3.51
N VAL A 31 -18.87 -31.53 2.53
CA VAL A 31 -19.04 -30.12 2.77
C VAL A 31 -20.44 -29.77 2.27
N GLU A 32 -21.39 -29.63 3.20
CA GLU A 32 -22.67 -28.96 2.90
C GLU A 32 -22.42 -27.46 2.74
N CYS A 33 -21.76 -27.10 1.65
CA CYS A 33 -21.72 -25.77 1.10
C CYS A 33 -22.39 -25.87 -0.26
N GLU A 34 -23.62 -25.39 -0.37
CA GLU A 34 -24.21 -25.13 -1.68
C GLU A 34 -23.58 -23.84 -2.18
N VAL A 35 -22.45 -23.96 -2.89
CA VAL A 35 -21.85 -22.83 -3.61
C VAL A 35 -22.89 -22.23 -4.55
N ASP A 36 -23.78 -23.07 -5.09
CA ASP A 36 -24.93 -22.67 -5.91
C ASP A 36 -25.91 -21.75 -5.15
N ASP A 37 -26.11 -21.93 -3.83
CA ASP A 37 -26.89 -20.99 -3.01
C ASP A 37 -26.18 -19.63 -2.85
N ILE A 38 -24.84 -19.63 -2.83
CA ILE A 38 -24.06 -18.38 -2.73
C ILE A 38 -24.10 -17.63 -4.08
N LEU A 39 -23.93 -18.35 -5.19
CA LEU A 39 -23.92 -17.81 -6.55
C LEU A 39 -25.32 -17.32 -6.97
N SER A 40 -26.36 -18.13 -6.72
CA SER A 40 -27.75 -17.80 -7.10
C SER A 40 -28.35 -16.62 -6.32
N ASN A 41 -27.83 -16.31 -5.13
CA ASN A 41 -28.27 -15.16 -4.34
C ASN A 41 -27.56 -13.86 -4.72
N ASN A 42 -26.50 -13.91 -5.54
CA ASN A 42 -25.80 -12.72 -6.04
C ASN A 42 -25.22 -12.97 -7.44
N THR A 43 -26.01 -12.65 -8.46
CA THR A 43 -25.64 -12.83 -9.88
C THR A 43 -24.40 -12.04 -10.27
N GLU A 44 -24.13 -10.88 -9.66
CA GLU A 44 -22.91 -10.09 -9.91
C GLU A 44 -21.67 -10.79 -9.36
N PHE A 45 -21.79 -11.43 -8.18
CA PHE A 45 -20.73 -12.26 -7.61
C PHE A 45 -20.45 -13.50 -8.47
N GLU A 46 -21.50 -14.17 -8.97
CA GLU A 46 -21.36 -15.31 -9.89
C GLU A 46 -20.66 -14.90 -11.19
N ASP A 47 -21.10 -13.82 -11.83
CA ASP A 47 -20.50 -13.32 -13.07
C ASP A 47 -19.02 -12.96 -12.88
N LEU A 48 -18.66 -12.28 -11.78
CA LEU A 48 -17.28 -11.91 -11.49
C LEU A 48 -16.41 -13.14 -11.19
N LEU A 49 -16.92 -14.11 -10.43
CA LEU A 49 -16.20 -15.34 -10.14
C LEU A 49 -15.98 -16.18 -11.40
N LEU A 50 -17.01 -16.31 -12.26
CA LEU A 50 -16.94 -17.06 -13.51
C LEU A 50 -16.03 -16.38 -14.55
N GLN A 51 -16.02 -15.05 -14.63
CA GLN A 51 -15.17 -14.30 -15.56
C GLN A 51 -13.70 -14.25 -15.12
N THR A 52 -13.44 -14.04 -13.83
CA THR A 52 -12.08 -13.79 -13.32
C THR A 52 -11.43 -15.03 -12.72
N GLY A 53 -12.23 -16.04 -12.35
CA GLY A 53 -11.79 -17.18 -11.55
C GLY A 53 -11.39 -16.82 -10.12
N ARG A 54 -11.75 -15.61 -9.63
CA ARG A 54 -11.33 -15.06 -8.33
C ARG A 54 -12.53 -14.57 -7.53
N PHE A 55 -12.40 -14.62 -6.22
CA PHE A 55 -13.35 -13.95 -5.33
C PHE A 55 -13.22 -12.44 -5.50
N PRO A 56 -14.33 -11.70 -5.68
CA PRO A 56 -14.33 -10.24 -5.66
C PRO A 56 -13.80 -9.67 -4.34
N ASP A 57 -13.45 -8.38 -4.36
CA ASP A 57 -13.08 -7.66 -3.15
C ASP A 57 -14.22 -7.67 -2.13
N GLY A 58 -13.91 -7.97 -0.86
CA GLY A 58 -14.90 -8.04 0.20
C GLY A 58 -14.46 -8.83 1.43
N GLU A 59 -15.28 -8.78 2.47
CA GLU A 59 -15.15 -9.61 3.66
C GLU A 59 -16.04 -10.85 3.57
N TYR A 60 -15.41 -12.02 3.67
CA TYR A 60 -16.06 -13.31 3.58
C TYR A 60 -16.08 -13.97 4.94
N LEU A 61 -17.29 -14.32 5.39
CA LEU A 61 -17.52 -14.95 6.68
C LEU A 61 -17.82 -16.44 6.50
N PHE A 62 -16.88 -17.28 6.91
CA PHE A 62 -17.04 -18.73 6.91
C PHE A 62 -17.49 -19.18 8.29
N LYS A 63 -18.70 -19.75 8.37
CA LYS A 63 -19.23 -20.39 9.58
C LYS A 63 -19.10 -21.90 9.44
N LEU A 64 -18.28 -22.50 10.30
CA LEU A 64 -17.94 -23.91 10.25
C LEU A 64 -18.55 -24.62 11.46
N GLN A 65 -19.25 -25.72 11.22
CA GLN A 65 -19.72 -26.62 12.26
C GLN A 65 -19.68 -28.07 11.77
N ALA A 66 -19.26 -28.97 12.65
CA ALA A 66 -19.25 -30.40 12.38
C ALA A 66 -20.57 -31.04 12.85
N PHE A 67 -21.11 -31.93 12.02
CA PHE A 67 -22.33 -32.67 12.30
C PHE A 67 -22.07 -34.18 12.25
N ASN A 68 -22.84 -34.93 13.03
CA ASN A 68 -22.90 -36.39 12.94
C ASN A 68 -23.71 -36.77 11.70
N LYS A 69 -23.13 -37.61 10.84
CA LYS A 69 -23.72 -38.04 9.57
C LYS A 69 -25.06 -38.76 9.70
N GLU A 70 -25.27 -39.52 10.77
CA GLU A 70 -26.44 -40.39 10.91
C GLU A 70 -27.68 -39.62 11.41
N ASN A 71 -27.48 -38.64 12.30
CA ASN A 71 -28.58 -37.95 12.98
C ASN A 71 -28.56 -36.43 12.82
N GLN A 72 -27.60 -35.89 12.05
CA GLN A 72 -27.43 -34.46 11.78
C GLN A 72 -27.31 -33.60 13.05
N GLN A 73 -26.90 -34.18 14.18
CA GLN A 73 -26.64 -33.43 15.41
C GLN A 73 -25.25 -32.80 15.38
N PRO A 74 -25.08 -31.57 15.87
CA PRO A 74 -23.78 -30.93 15.94
C PRO A 74 -22.87 -31.68 16.92
N ILE A 75 -21.64 -31.97 16.47
CA ILE A 75 -20.59 -32.63 17.27
C ILE A 75 -19.40 -31.72 17.55
N SER A 76 -19.48 -30.47 17.09
CA SER A 76 -18.52 -29.42 17.43
C SER A 76 -19.24 -28.11 17.74
N ASP A 77 -18.51 -27.22 18.41
CA ASP A 77 -18.85 -25.81 18.47
C ASP A 77 -18.80 -25.18 17.08
N LYS A 78 -19.46 -24.02 16.95
CA LYS A 78 -19.38 -23.19 15.74
C LYS A 78 -18.04 -22.45 15.75
N ALA A 79 -17.28 -22.60 14.68
CA ALA A 79 -16.13 -21.75 14.39
C ALA A 79 -16.51 -20.71 13.35
N THR A 80 -15.98 -19.50 13.50
CA THR A 80 -16.17 -18.42 12.53
C THR A 80 -14.80 -17.95 12.07
N VAL A 81 -14.60 -17.90 10.76
CA VAL A 81 -13.38 -17.42 10.13
C VAL A 81 -13.75 -16.29 9.19
N THR A 82 -13.11 -15.14 9.35
CA THR A 82 -13.26 -14.00 8.44
C THR A 82 -12.04 -13.97 7.52
N ILE A 83 -12.28 -13.84 6.22
CA ILE A 83 -11.25 -13.66 5.21
C ILE A 83 -11.57 -12.39 4.43
N THR A 84 -10.64 -11.45 4.39
CA THR A 84 -10.75 -10.25 3.56
C THR A 84 -10.02 -10.52 2.24
N VAL A 85 -10.73 -10.38 1.13
CA VAL A 85 -10.15 -10.42 -0.21
C VAL A 85 -10.09 -8.98 -0.71
N THR A 86 -8.92 -8.57 -1.19
CA THR A 86 -8.71 -7.25 -1.77
C THR A 86 -7.84 -7.38 -3.00
N THR A 87 -8.19 -6.64 -4.04
CA THR A 87 -7.35 -6.53 -5.23
C THR A 87 -6.14 -5.65 -4.88
N PRO A 88 -4.90 -6.15 -5.03
CA PRO A 88 -3.71 -5.35 -4.80
C PRO A 88 -3.74 -4.07 -5.63
N SER A 89 -3.67 -2.91 -4.98
CA SER A 89 -3.48 -1.64 -5.66
C SER A 89 -2.00 -1.48 -6.02
N PRO A 90 -1.68 -0.76 -7.12
CA PRO A 90 -0.32 -0.33 -7.38
C PRO A 90 0.26 0.44 -6.18
N ILE A 91 1.58 0.42 -6.06
CA ILE A 91 2.32 1.27 -5.11
C ILE A 91 2.67 2.57 -5.82
N SER A 92 2.05 3.67 -5.41
CA SER A 92 2.23 5.00 -6.01
C SER A 92 2.95 5.92 -5.04
N LEU A 93 4.17 6.35 -5.40
CA LEU A 93 4.96 7.25 -4.57
C LEU A 93 4.35 8.66 -4.56
N ILE A 94 4.42 9.30 -3.40
CA ILE A 94 3.84 10.63 -3.14
C ILE A 94 4.97 11.62 -2.89
N THR A 95 5.79 11.41 -1.86
CA THR A 95 6.90 12.30 -1.48
C THR A 95 8.02 11.51 -0.81
N PRO A 96 9.29 11.96 -0.83
CA PRO A 96 9.84 13.12 -1.53
C PRO A 96 10.19 12.83 -3.00
N GLY A 97 10.40 13.89 -3.76
CA GLY A 97 10.97 13.81 -5.09
C GLY A 97 9.97 13.75 -6.23
N ASN A 98 10.52 13.55 -7.42
CA ASN A 98 9.81 13.40 -8.68
C ASN A 98 10.08 12.01 -9.27
N PRO A 99 9.27 11.51 -10.21
CA PRO A 99 9.61 10.32 -10.98
C PRO A 99 11.02 10.39 -11.57
N LEU A 100 11.77 9.28 -11.50
CA LEU A 100 13.11 9.16 -12.06
C LEU A 100 13.09 9.51 -13.56
N GLY A 101 14.09 10.29 -14.00
CA GLY A 101 14.17 10.84 -15.36
C GLY A 101 13.57 12.24 -15.50
N MET A 102 12.86 12.74 -14.48
CA MET A 102 12.58 14.17 -14.33
C MET A 102 13.68 14.84 -13.50
N GLU A 103 13.72 16.17 -13.52
CA GLU A 103 14.62 16.94 -12.65
C GLU A 103 14.33 16.59 -11.18
N PRO A 104 15.32 16.15 -10.39
CA PRO A 104 15.12 15.81 -8.98
C PRO A 104 14.60 17.02 -8.21
N SER A 105 13.55 16.82 -7.42
CA SER A 105 13.05 17.88 -6.54
C SER A 105 14.05 18.15 -5.43
N GLU A 106 14.36 19.42 -5.16
CA GLU A 106 15.17 19.80 -3.99
C GLU A 106 14.34 19.71 -2.69
N ILE A 107 14.94 19.10 -1.67
CA ILE A 107 14.43 19.05 -0.29
C ILE A 107 15.48 19.62 0.67
N PHE A 108 15.02 20.21 1.76
CA PHE A 108 15.88 20.87 2.76
C PHE A 108 15.86 20.13 4.12
N ASP A 109 15.56 18.84 4.09
CA ASP A 109 15.45 17.98 5.27
C ASP A 109 16.38 16.78 5.12
N LEU A 110 17.18 16.53 6.15
CA LEU A 110 18.07 15.36 6.24
C LEU A 110 17.33 14.11 6.73
N TYR A 111 16.11 14.28 7.25
CA TYR A 111 15.25 13.23 7.77
C TYR A 111 13.88 13.17 7.07
N PRO A 112 13.83 13.13 5.72
CA PRO A 112 12.58 13.31 4.98
C PRO A 112 11.55 12.23 5.32
N ASN A 113 10.27 12.62 5.26
CA ASN A 113 9.16 11.69 5.33
C ASN A 113 8.81 11.14 3.94
N PHE A 114 8.97 9.84 3.78
CA PHE A 114 8.59 9.08 2.60
C PHE A 114 7.13 8.67 2.72
N VAL A 115 6.31 9.02 1.72
CA VAL A 115 4.89 8.69 1.70
C VAL A 115 4.56 8.07 0.36
N TRP A 116 3.71 7.05 0.37
CA TRP A 116 3.16 6.42 -0.81
C TRP A 116 1.70 6.04 -0.58
N TYR A 117 1.03 5.67 -1.66
CA TYR A 117 -0.30 5.09 -1.63
C TYR A 117 -0.22 3.61 -2.02
N SER A 118 -0.83 2.76 -1.20
CA SER A 118 -1.10 1.35 -1.52
C SER A 118 -2.05 0.76 -0.46
N ASN A 119 -2.82 -0.27 -0.83
CA ASN A 119 -3.67 -1.04 0.09
C ASN A 119 -2.97 -2.31 0.66
N LEU A 120 -1.66 -2.44 0.46
CA LEU A 120 -0.85 -3.54 0.99
C LEU A 120 -0.42 -3.25 2.45
N THR A 121 0.16 -4.24 3.12
CA THR A 121 0.44 -4.14 4.57
C THR A 121 1.89 -4.34 4.95
N GLU A 122 2.71 -4.88 4.05
CA GLU A 122 4.12 -5.15 4.29
C GLU A 122 4.93 -4.63 3.11
N TYR A 123 5.82 -3.68 3.40
CA TYR A 123 6.61 -2.98 2.41
C TYR A 123 8.09 -3.07 2.75
N THR A 124 8.91 -3.04 1.72
CA THR A 124 10.35 -2.76 1.79
C THR A 124 10.59 -1.44 1.10
N ILE A 125 11.08 -0.44 1.84
CA ILE A 125 11.59 0.80 1.26
C ILE A 125 13.09 0.66 1.04
N LYS A 126 13.55 1.05 -0.15
CA LYS A 126 14.97 1.13 -0.53
C LYS A 126 15.30 2.53 -0.98
N ILE A 127 16.41 3.05 -0.49
CA ILE A 127 16.98 4.35 -0.88
C ILE A 127 18.37 4.08 -1.46
N PHE A 128 18.69 4.77 -2.54
CA PHE A 128 19.90 4.64 -3.32
C PHE A 128 20.54 6.01 -3.44
N GLU A 129 21.85 6.08 -3.26
CA GLU A 129 22.61 7.29 -3.53
C GLU A 129 23.00 7.31 -5.01
N LEU A 130 22.69 8.41 -5.71
CA LEU A 130 23.06 8.62 -7.11
C LEU A 130 24.27 9.55 -7.16
N ASN A 131 25.43 8.98 -7.44
CA ASN A 131 26.70 9.70 -7.54
C ASN A 131 27.42 9.35 -8.86
N GLU A 132 28.58 9.98 -9.10
CA GLU A 132 29.38 9.74 -10.32
C GLU A 132 29.76 8.26 -10.50
N GLN A 133 29.84 7.48 -9.42
CA GLN A 133 30.20 6.06 -9.43
C GLN A 133 29.01 5.17 -9.84
N THR A 134 27.78 5.62 -9.60
CA THR A 134 26.56 4.95 -10.09
C THR A 134 26.29 5.16 -11.58
N GLY A 135 27.01 6.09 -12.23
CA GLY A 135 26.87 6.38 -13.65
C GLY A 135 25.58 7.11 -14.02
N ASN A 136 25.22 7.08 -15.31
CA ASN A 136 23.98 7.69 -15.81
C ASN A 136 22.78 6.80 -15.52
N VAL A 137 22.35 6.74 -14.26
CA VAL A 137 21.11 6.07 -13.85
C VAL A 137 19.93 6.89 -14.36
N GLN A 138 19.11 6.31 -15.23
CA GLN A 138 17.96 7.01 -15.84
C GLN A 138 16.68 6.19 -15.79
N THR A 139 16.76 4.88 -15.49
CA THR A 139 15.61 3.97 -15.53
C THR A 139 15.42 3.22 -14.21
N ASP A 140 14.18 2.74 -13.99
CA ASP A 140 13.86 1.89 -12.85
C ASP A 140 14.77 0.62 -12.84
N GLU A 141 15.13 0.08 -14.00
CA GLU A 141 15.96 -1.13 -14.14
C GLU A 141 17.44 -0.89 -13.76
N ASP A 142 17.98 0.29 -14.05
CA ASP A 142 19.34 0.66 -13.64
C ASP A 142 19.48 0.64 -12.11
N ILE A 143 18.45 1.13 -11.41
CA ILE A 143 18.38 1.17 -9.95
C ILE A 143 18.38 -0.24 -9.35
N GLU A 144 17.75 -1.22 -10.00
CA GLU A 144 17.69 -2.60 -9.49
C GLU A 144 19.07 -3.26 -9.38
N ASN A 145 20.06 -2.77 -10.13
CA ASN A 145 21.43 -3.27 -10.12
C ASN A 145 22.31 -2.59 -9.06
N LEU A 146 21.80 -1.56 -8.38
CA LEU A 146 22.53 -0.83 -7.35
C LEU A 146 22.34 -1.48 -5.96
N ALA A 147 23.39 -1.39 -5.15
CA ALA A 147 23.26 -1.69 -3.72
C ALA A 147 22.46 -0.55 -3.05
N PRO A 148 21.45 -0.87 -2.21
CA PRO A 148 20.73 0.15 -1.49
C PRO A 148 21.67 0.85 -0.51
N TYR A 149 21.63 2.18 -0.52
CA TYR A 149 22.26 3.03 0.50
C TYR A 149 21.59 2.78 1.86
N PHE A 150 20.27 2.58 1.84
CA PHE A 150 19.47 2.23 3.00
C PHE A 150 18.29 1.35 2.61
N GLU A 151 17.94 0.38 3.46
CA GLU A 151 16.80 -0.51 3.27
C GLU A 151 16.10 -0.77 4.61
N ARG A 152 14.76 -0.75 4.61
CA ARG A 152 13.96 -1.08 5.80
C ARG A 152 12.61 -1.71 5.44
N GLN A 153 12.16 -2.64 6.27
CA GLN A 153 10.79 -3.16 6.23
C GLN A 153 9.86 -2.28 7.07
N VAL A 154 8.69 -1.98 6.54
CA VAL A 154 7.69 -1.09 7.16
C VAL A 154 6.28 -1.64 6.89
N SER A 155 5.36 -1.39 7.82
CA SER A 155 3.96 -1.84 7.75
C SER A 155 2.94 -0.71 7.58
N THR A 156 3.44 0.50 7.35
CA THR A 156 2.68 1.73 7.13
C THR A 156 3.00 2.29 5.77
N THR A 157 2.15 3.15 5.21
CA THR A 157 2.38 3.83 3.92
C THR A 157 3.13 5.16 4.05
N SER A 158 3.77 5.35 5.21
CA SER A 158 4.64 6.48 5.52
C SER A 158 5.87 6.01 6.29
N PHE A 159 7.01 6.62 6.06
CA PHE A 159 8.27 6.29 6.69
C PHE A 159 9.16 7.53 6.83
N THR A 160 9.47 7.93 8.06
CA THR A 160 10.44 9.00 8.31
C THR A 160 11.86 8.45 8.27
N TYR A 161 12.75 9.09 7.51
CA TYR A 161 14.15 8.70 7.46
C TYR A 161 14.77 8.80 8.87
N PRO A 162 15.41 7.76 9.37
CA PRO A 162 15.71 7.66 10.79
C PRO A 162 17.10 8.23 11.09
N THR A 163 17.30 8.73 12.30
CA THR A 163 18.59 9.28 12.75
C THR A 163 19.69 8.23 12.91
N ASP A 164 19.34 6.94 12.87
CA ASP A 164 20.27 5.80 12.96
C ASP A 164 20.70 5.26 11.58
N ALA A 165 20.16 5.81 10.49
CA ALA A 165 20.60 5.51 9.13
C ALA A 165 21.89 6.26 8.78
N PRO A 166 22.62 5.82 7.73
CA PRO A 166 23.64 6.64 7.10
C PRO A 166 23.07 8.03 6.75
N PRO A 167 23.74 9.14 7.07
CA PRO A 167 23.17 10.47 6.91
C PRO A 167 23.05 10.84 5.44
N LEU A 168 21.90 11.40 5.05
CA LEU A 168 21.78 12.03 3.74
C LEU A 168 22.69 13.28 3.71
N GLU A 169 23.43 13.47 2.63
CA GLU A 169 24.42 14.54 2.49
C GLU A 169 23.91 15.65 1.59
N ASP A 170 24.24 16.88 1.96
CA ASP A 170 23.95 18.07 1.16
C ASP A 170 24.58 17.99 -0.24
N GLY A 171 23.81 18.39 -1.26
CA GLY A 171 24.17 18.37 -2.66
C GLY A 171 23.96 17.02 -3.34
N ASN A 172 23.80 15.93 -2.58
CA ASN A 172 23.66 14.59 -3.15
C ASN A 172 22.23 14.34 -3.63
N VAL A 173 22.13 13.54 -4.71
CA VAL A 173 20.87 13.08 -5.27
C VAL A 173 20.62 11.67 -4.77
N TYR A 174 19.40 11.42 -4.32
CA TYR A 174 18.96 10.10 -3.87
C TYR A 174 17.76 9.66 -4.69
N ALA A 175 17.68 8.36 -4.94
CA ALA A 175 16.53 7.70 -5.51
C ALA A 175 15.91 6.74 -4.49
N TRP A 176 14.62 6.48 -4.60
CA TRP A 176 13.95 5.54 -3.70
C TRP A 176 12.81 4.81 -4.38
N GLN A 177 12.57 3.59 -3.89
CA GLN A 177 11.53 2.69 -4.37
C GLN A 177 10.90 1.97 -3.17
N VAL A 178 9.61 1.67 -3.30
CA VAL A 178 8.89 0.82 -2.36
C VAL A 178 8.45 -0.44 -3.08
N SER A 179 8.63 -1.59 -2.44
CA SER A 179 8.12 -2.86 -2.93
C SER A 179 7.34 -3.61 -1.87
N ALA A 180 6.46 -4.51 -2.29
CA ALA A 180 5.72 -5.41 -1.41
C ALA A 180 5.65 -6.80 -2.04
N ASN A 181 5.78 -7.83 -1.20
CA ASN A 181 5.61 -9.21 -1.63
C ASN A 181 4.15 -9.60 -1.44
N ILE A 182 3.50 -10.07 -2.50
CA ILE A 182 2.15 -10.64 -2.41
C ILE A 182 2.20 -12.13 -2.76
N VAL A 183 1.46 -12.94 -2.02
CA VAL A 183 1.30 -14.35 -2.35
C VAL A 183 0.11 -14.49 -3.28
N SER A 184 0.37 -14.88 -4.53
CA SER A 184 -0.71 -15.15 -5.47
C SER A 184 -1.42 -16.45 -5.09
N PRO A 185 -2.76 -16.45 -4.90
CA PRO A 185 -3.50 -17.63 -4.46
C PRO A 185 -3.44 -18.82 -5.44
N LEU A 186 -3.16 -18.56 -6.73
CA LEU A 186 -3.24 -19.53 -7.81
C LEU A 186 -1.99 -20.41 -7.96
N ASN A 187 -0.81 -19.85 -7.70
CA ASN A 187 0.46 -20.51 -7.98
C ASN A 187 1.35 -20.62 -6.73
N SER A 188 0.91 -20.09 -5.58
CA SER A 188 1.71 -19.97 -4.36
C SER A 188 3.09 -19.34 -4.61
N LYS A 189 3.23 -18.57 -5.70
CA LYS A 189 4.43 -17.80 -6.00
C LYS A 189 4.26 -16.44 -5.36
N GLU A 190 5.36 -15.99 -4.76
CA GLU A 190 5.51 -14.61 -4.36
C GLU A 190 5.66 -13.77 -5.63
N GLU A 191 4.75 -12.82 -5.81
CA GLU A 191 4.86 -11.76 -6.80
C GLU A 191 5.34 -10.50 -6.07
N VAL A 192 6.35 -9.84 -6.62
CA VAL A 192 6.88 -8.59 -6.06
C VAL A 192 6.23 -7.43 -6.79
N TYR A 193 5.43 -6.64 -6.08
CA TYR A 193 4.89 -5.39 -6.58
C TYR A 193 5.90 -4.30 -6.24
N LYS A 194 6.36 -3.58 -7.25
CA LYS A 194 7.31 -2.47 -7.10
C LYS A 194 6.66 -1.17 -7.53
N SER A 195 6.94 -0.09 -6.82
CA SER A 195 6.63 1.26 -7.28
C SER A 195 7.53 1.69 -8.44
N LYS A 196 7.15 2.79 -9.09
CA LYS A 196 8.13 3.60 -9.84
C LYS A 196 9.22 4.11 -8.90
N VAL A 197 10.37 4.48 -9.46
CA VAL A 197 11.45 5.12 -8.69
C VAL A 197 11.22 6.63 -8.68
N TYR A 198 11.35 7.25 -7.51
CA TYR A 198 11.39 8.71 -7.38
C TYR A 198 12.80 9.16 -7.02
N SER A 199 13.20 10.36 -7.44
CA SER A 199 14.46 11.00 -7.09
C SER A 199 14.28 12.39 -6.50
N PHE A 200 15.14 12.72 -5.54
CA PHE A 200 15.21 14.02 -4.88
C PHE A 200 16.66 14.41 -4.64
N LYS A 201 16.92 15.70 -4.49
CA LYS A 201 18.23 16.24 -4.14
C LYS A 201 18.15 16.87 -2.75
N VAL A 202 19.12 16.57 -1.90
CA VAL A 202 19.25 17.23 -0.60
C VAL A 202 20.01 18.53 -0.79
N SER A 203 19.47 19.62 -0.25
CA SER A 203 20.06 20.96 -0.31
C SER A 203 20.18 21.55 1.10
N SER A 204 21.29 22.22 1.38
CA SER A 204 21.54 23.01 2.59
C SER A 204 20.92 24.39 2.44
N GLY A 205 19.62 24.46 2.71
CA GLY A 205 18.92 25.71 2.96
C GLY A 205 18.92 26.03 4.45
N GLU A 206 18.42 27.21 4.83
CA GLU A 206 17.96 27.41 6.21
C GLU A 206 16.94 26.30 6.54
N GLU A 207 17.03 25.70 7.74
CA GLU A 207 16.11 24.66 8.21
C GLU A 207 14.67 25.10 7.90
N THR A 208 14.10 24.52 6.85
CA THR A 208 12.73 24.83 6.46
C THR A 208 11.86 24.13 7.48
N ASN A 209 10.96 24.88 8.11
CA ASN A 209 10.03 24.33 9.09
C ASN A 209 9.38 23.06 8.52
N PRO A 210 9.32 21.93 9.27
CA PRO A 210 8.65 20.71 8.80
C PRO A 210 7.25 20.93 8.21
N ASP A 211 6.48 21.87 8.77
CA ASP A 211 5.15 22.23 8.27
C ASP A 211 5.22 22.88 6.88
N ASP A 212 6.22 23.74 6.66
CA ASP A 212 6.47 24.41 5.38
C ASP A 212 6.93 23.39 4.32
N LEU A 213 7.72 22.37 4.70
CA LEU A 213 8.11 21.28 3.82
C LEU A 213 6.91 20.42 3.38
N LEU A 214 6.00 20.08 4.31
CA LEU A 214 4.77 19.36 3.99
C LEU A 214 3.92 20.16 2.99
N LEU A 215 3.83 21.48 3.16
CA LEU A 215 3.13 22.36 2.24
C LEU A 215 3.81 22.44 0.87
N ILE A 216 5.13 22.61 0.80
CA ILE A 216 5.87 22.61 -0.47
C ILE A 216 5.60 21.31 -1.24
N ASN A 217 5.70 20.16 -0.57
CA ASN A 217 5.45 18.86 -1.17
C ASN A 217 4.00 18.72 -1.65
N PHE A 218 3.04 19.21 -0.86
CA PHE A 218 1.63 19.26 -1.24
C PHE A 218 1.42 20.08 -2.52
N LEU A 219 1.98 21.28 -2.59
CA LEU A 219 1.84 22.18 -3.74
C LEU A 219 2.46 21.60 -5.02
N ARG A 220 3.66 21.00 -4.91
CA ARG A 220 4.34 20.34 -6.04
C ARG A 220 3.51 19.18 -6.59
N GLN A 221 2.96 18.33 -5.73
CA GLN A 221 2.17 17.18 -6.17
C GLN A 221 0.85 17.54 -6.85
N LEU A 222 0.20 18.60 -6.39
CA LEU A 222 -1.02 19.07 -7.04
C LEU A 222 -0.75 19.70 -8.40
N ASN A 223 0.51 20.03 -8.71
CA ASN A 223 0.89 20.85 -9.85
C ASN A 223 -0.01 22.10 -9.93
N ALA A 224 -0.27 22.71 -8.77
CA ALA A 224 -1.24 23.78 -8.66
C ALA A 224 -0.72 25.06 -9.31
N ASP A 225 -1.60 25.78 -10.01
CA ASP A 225 -1.30 27.12 -10.52
C ASP A 225 -0.83 28.02 -9.36
N ASN A 226 0.24 28.79 -9.59
CA ASN A 226 0.91 29.68 -8.61
C ASN A 226 1.63 28.96 -7.44
N SER A 227 1.79 27.63 -7.47
CA SER A 227 2.59 26.90 -6.47
C SER A 227 4.03 27.41 -6.36
N GLU A 228 4.66 27.72 -7.49
CA GLU A 228 6.00 28.33 -7.58
C GLU A 228 6.13 29.62 -6.76
N GLU A 229 5.13 30.51 -6.80
CA GLU A 229 5.18 31.78 -6.07
C GLU A 229 5.17 31.54 -4.55
N VAL A 230 4.34 30.62 -4.08
CA VAL A 230 4.28 30.24 -2.67
C VAL A 230 5.57 29.56 -2.22
N ILE A 231 6.07 28.61 -3.01
CA ILE A 231 7.32 27.91 -2.72
C ILE A 231 8.48 28.93 -2.61
N ASN A 232 8.52 29.92 -3.51
CA ASN A 232 9.51 30.98 -3.44
C ASN A 232 9.36 31.84 -2.19
N LEU A 233 8.15 32.20 -1.76
CA LEU A 233 7.95 32.92 -0.50
C LEU A 233 8.46 32.10 0.70
N ILE A 234 8.13 30.81 0.77
CA ILE A 234 8.60 29.93 1.83
C ILE A 234 10.12 29.86 1.86
N ASN A 235 10.75 29.65 0.70
CA ASN A 235 12.20 29.62 0.56
C ASN A 235 12.88 30.96 0.92
N ASN A 236 12.14 32.07 0.93
CA ASN A 236 12.61 33.39 1.37
C ASN A 236 12.31 33.67 2.87
N GLY A 237 11.95 32.65 3.65
CA GLY A 237 11.74 32.74 5.09
C GLY A 237 10.34 33.18 5.53
N PHE A 238 9.36 33.16 4.62
CA PHE A 238 7.95 33.40 4.97
C PHE A 238 7.28 32.10 5.41
N SER A 239 6.67 32.08 6.59
CA SER A 239 5.91 30.93 7.09
C SER A 239 4.42 31.08 6.85
N VAL A 240 3.72 29.99 6.55
CA VAL A 240 2.25 30.01 6.49
C VAL A 240 1.65 30.11 7.89
N LYS A 241 0.75 31.08 8.08
CA LYS A 241 0.08 31.30 9.36
C LYS A 241 -1.09 30.35 9.59
N ASN A 242 -1.96 30.23 8.58
CA ASN A 242 -3.18 29.43 8.64
C ASN A 242 -3.32 28.63 7.35
N LEU A 243 -3.65 27.35 7.46
CA LEU A 243 -4.05 26.51 6.32
C LEU A 243 -5.55 26.24 6.42
N ARG A 244 -6.26 26.29 5.29
CA ARG A 244 -7.71 26.02 5.25
C ARG A 244 -8.07 25.04 4.15
N PHE A 245 -8.94 24.09 4.48
CA PHE A 245 -9.56 23.17 3.53
C PHE A 245 -11.07 23.20 3.69
N LYS A 246 -11.80 23.51 2.61
CA LYS A 246 -13.27 23.66 2.60
C LYS A 246 -13.79 24.48 3.79
N ASP A 247 -13.19 25.66 3.98
CA ASP A 247 -13.49 26.65 5.04
C ASP A 247 -13.12 26.25 6.48
N SER A 248 -12.56 25.07 6.69
CA SER A 248 -12.05 24.65 8.00
C SER A 248 -10.54 24.86 8.09
N GLU A 249 -10.06 25.35 9.22
CA GLU A 249 -8.63 25.41 9.51
C GLU A 249 -8.07 24.00 9.69
N ILE A 250 -6.90 23.73 9.12
CA ILE A 250 -6.24 22.43 9.13
C ILE A 250 -4.77 22.57 9.53
N SER A 251 -4.14 21.48 9.97
CA SER A 251 -2.71 21.42 10.21
C SER A 251 -1.94 21.10 8.92
N ALA A 252 -0.61 21.23 8.95
CA ALA A 252 0.24 20.75 7.85
C ALA A 252 0.20 19.21 7.71
N GLU A 253 0.00 18.48 8.80
CA GLU A 253 -0.14 17.01 8.79
C GLU A 253 -1.41 16.57 8.02
N ASP A 254 -2.49 17.36 8.11
CA ASP A 254 -3.72 17.10 7.37
C ASP A 254 -3.51 17.15 5.84
N LEU A 255 -2.48 17.86 5.35
CA LEU A 255 -2.15 17.91 3.93
C LEU A 255 -1.78 16.54 3.38
N THR A 256 -1.06 15.71 4.15
CA THR A 256 -0.73 14.34 3.76
C THR A 256 -2.00 13.50 3.62
N ASN A 257 -2.93 13.61 4.57
CA ASN A 257 -4.22 12.93 4.50
C ASN A 257 -5.06 13.39 3.29
N ILE A 258 -5.00 14.68 2.95
CA ILE A 258 -5.69 15.22 1.77
C ILE A 258 -5.08 14.66 0.48
N LEU A 259 -3.75 14.59 0.36
CA LEU A 259 -3.09 13.99 -0.81
C LEU A 259 -3.49 12.54 -1.00
N LEU A 260 -3.52 11.76 0.08
CA LEU A 260 -3.99 10.36 0.03
C LEU A 260 -5.42 10.28 -0.51
N ARG A 261 -6.33 11.12 -0.02
CA ARG A 261 -7.72 11.13 -0.49
C ARG A 261 -7.87 11.59 -1.95
N ILE A 262 -6.98 12.48 -2.42
CA ILE A 262 -6.91 12.87 -3.84
C ILE A 262 -6.41 11.69 -4.68
N ALA A 263 -5.34 11.02 -4.25
CA ALA A 263 -4.80 9.83 -4.91
C ALA A 263 -5.85 8.69 -4.96
N ASN A 264 -6.68 8.56 -3.93
CA ASN A 264 -7.80 7.61 -3.87
C ASN A 264 -8.98 7.99 -4.77
N GLY A 265 -8.97 9.18 -5.37
CA GLY A 265 -10.09 9.70 -6.16
C GLY A 265 -11.32 10.06 -5.31
N GLU A 266 -11.23 10.04 -3.98
CA GLU A 266 -12.32 10.41 -3.07
C GLU A 266 -12.66 11.90 -3.15
N ILE A 267 -11.64 12.72 -3.43
CA ILE A 267 -11.79 14.16 -3.61
C ILE A 267 -11.04 14.62 -4.86
N ARG A 268 -11.65 15.57 -5.57
CA ARG A 268 -11.01 16.22 -6.72
C ARG A 268 -10.52 17.60 -6.32
N PHE A 269 -9.27 17.88 -6.64
CA PHE A 269 -8.71 19.21 -6.48
C PHE A 269 -9.30 20.15 -7.54
N LYS A 270 -9.80 21.32 -7.12
CA LYS A 270 -10.46 22.30 -8.00
C LYS A 270 -9.66 23.58 -8.15
N SER A 271 -9.12 24.11 -7.05
CA SER A 271 -8.37 25.38 -7.04
C SER A 271 -7.61 25.55 -5.73
N LEU A 272 -6.46 26.23 -5.80
CA LEU A 272 -5.73 26.77 -4.65
C LEU A 272 -6.03 28.27 -4.55
N ILE A 273 -6.26 28.78 -3.33
CA ILE A 273 -6.38 30.21 -3.06
C ILE A 273 -5.32 30.56 -2.01
N ILE A 274 -4.56 31.63 -2.28
CA ILE A 274 -3.53 32.17 -1.39
C ILE A 274 -3.99 33.58 -1.02
N GLU A 275 -4.07 33.88 0.28
CA GLU A 275 -4.54 35.17 0.84
C GLU A 275 -3.48 35.79 1.77
#